data_AF-A0A2S6VDE6-F1
#
_entry.id   AF-A0A2S6VDE6-F1
#
_cell.length_a   1.000
_cell.length_b   1.000
_cell.length_c   1.000
_cell.angle_alpha   90.00
_cell.angle_beta   90.00
_cell.angle_gamma   90.00
#
_symmetry.space_group_name_H-M   'P 1'
#
loop_
_entity.id
_entity.type
_entity.pdbx_description
1 polymer ?
#
loop_
_entity_poly.entity_id
_entity_poly.type
_entity_poly.pdbx_seq_one_letter_code
_entity_poly.pdbx_strand_id
1 'polypeptide(L)'
;MKTAVAGAILATFSLSLPAVAATTTKYQFKGQNASASFYQYDDCNSTSVYINAFTSRVKDGPGAPTPQMGADLYYDTYNFCNGTYSSGYGSSPNANFTIDNQLSSASLRGTFVVYDYSSGTNKNVSVALTWTGIGSTSTGRSDYTYQTQNYFSRYRSNGSYREAQVTGSITIDGTNLIENLFSYGSLSSSKSGSLERTTRR
;
A
#
# COMPACT_ATOMS: atom_id res chain seq x y z
N MET A 1 80.36 20.69 18.19
CA MET A 1 79.01 20.74 17.58
C MET A 1 78.77 19.49 16.76
N LYS A 2 77.89 18.59 17.23
CA LYS A 2 77.29 17.51 16.43
C LYS A 2 75.83 17.38 16.90
N THR A 3 74.90 17.86 16.08
CA THR A 3 73.46 17.80 16.32
C THR A 3 72.94 16.47 15.80
N ALA A 4 72.33 15.67 16.68
CA ALA A 4 71.64 14.44 16.32
C ALA A 4 70.19 14.78 15.92
N VAL A 5 69.78 14.36 14.73
CA VAL A 5 68.39 14.49 14.25
C VAL A 5 67.68 13.17 14.55
N ALA A 6 66.72 13.19 15.48
CA ALA A 6 65.84 12.07 15.76
C ALA A 6 64.69 12.07 14.74
N GLY A 7 64.63 11.06 13.88
CA GLY A 7 63.53 10.85 12.93
C GLY A 7 62.34 10.18 13.62
N ALA A 8 61.18 10.83 13.60
CA ALA A 8 59.92 10.24 14.04
C ALA A 8 59.28 9.46 12.88
N ILE A 9 59.09 8.15 13.06
CA ILE A 9 58.37 7.28 12.13
C ILE A 9 56.87 7.44 12.40
N LEU A 10 56.14 8.09 11.50
CA LEU A 10 54.67 8.13 11.51
C LEU A 10 54.13 6.77 11.02
N ALA A 11 53.64 5.94 11.94
CA ALA A 11 52.92 4.72 11.59
C ALA A 11 51.49 5.08 11.14
N THR A 12 51.20 4.99 9.85
CA THR A 12 49.85 5.10 9.30
C THR A 12 49.05 3.85 9.66
N PHE A 13 48.24 3.92 10.72
CA PHE A 13 47.22 2.90 10.99
C PHE A 13 46.11 3.00 9.95
N SER A 14 46.18 2.14 8.93
CA SER A 14 45.09 1.94 7.97
C SER A 14 43.92 1.27 8.69
N LEU A 15 42.97 2.07 9.17
CA LEU A 15 41.68 1.56 9.65
C LEU A 15 40.91 1.04 8.43
N SER A 16 40.97 -0.25 8.17
CA SER A 16 40.07 -0.91 7.24
C SER A 16 38.67 -0.86 7.82
N LEU A 17 37.87 0.13 7.41
CA LEU A 17 36.44 0.13 7.71
C LEU A 17 35.83 -1.13 7.08
N PRO A 18 35.04 -1.91 7.82
CA PRO A 18 34.34 -3.04 7.25
C PRO A 18 33.43 -2.55 6.13
N ALA A 19 33.64 -3.03 4.91
CA ALA A 19 32.73 -2.79 3.81
C ALA A 19 31.41 -3.50 4.12
N VAL A 20 30.37 -2.74 4.45
CA VAL A 20 29.05 -3.30 4.72
C VAL A 20 28.42 -3.67 3.38
N ALA A 21 28.08 -4.94 3.22
CA ALA A 21 27.49 -5.44 1.98
C ALA A 21 26.08 -4.86 1.77
N ALA A 22 25.81 -4.35 0.57
CA ALA A 22 24.48 -3.95 0.18
C ALA A 22 23.55 -5.17 0.15
N THR A 23 22.36 -5.04 0.73
CA THR A 23 21.36 -6.11 0.73
C THR A 23 20.27 -5.78 -0.28
N THR A 24 20.06 -6.66 -1.26
CA THR A 24 18.97 -6.53 -2.23
C THR A 24 17.87 -7.54 -1.93
N THR A 25 16.64 -7.05 -1.76
CA THR A 25 15.43 -7.86 -1.73
C THR A 25 14.66 -7.67 -3.03
N LYS A 26 14.09 -8.75 -3.55
CA LYS A 26 13.29 -8.73 -4.78
C LYS A 26 11.97 -9.44 -4.55
N TYR A 27 10.92 -8.72 -4.86
CA TYR A 27 9.54 -9.13 -4.77
C TYR A 27 8.94 -9.17 -6.17
N GLN A 28 8.20 -10.22 -6.49
CA GLN A 28 7.44 -10.33 -7.74
C GLN A 28 5.98 -10.58 -7.42
N PHE A 29 5.10 -10.00 -8.24
CA PHE A 29 3.66 -10.18 -8.09
C PHE A 29 2.95 -10.27 -9.43
N LYS A 30 1.82 -10.96 -9.41
CA LYS A 30 0.81 -11.00 -10.47
C LYS A 30 -0.54 -11.06 -9.79
N GLY A 31 -1.54 -10.30 -10.25
CA GLY A 31 -2.82 -10.30 -9.58
C GLY A 31 -3.79 -9.27 -10.12
N GLN A 32 -4.93 -9.16 -9.46
CA GLN A 32 -5.96 -8.17 -9.70
C GLN A 32 -6.30 -7.48 -8.39
N ASN A 33 -6.71 -6.22 -8.49
CA ASN A 33 -7.21 -5.48 -7.34
C ASN A 33 -8.35 -4.54 -7.75
N ALA A 34 -9.19 -4.24 -6.77
CA ALA A 34 -10.20 -3.20 -6.84
C ALA A 34 -9.94 -2.21 -5.71
N SER A 35 -9.80 -0.93 -6.04
CA SER A 35 -9.61 0.12 -5.04
C SER A 35 -10.75 1.12 -5.09
N ALA A 36 -11.07 1.71 -3.94
CA ALA A 36 -11.96 2.84 -3.86
C ALA A 36 -11.43 3.86 -2.85
N SER A 37 -11.68 5.14 -3.15
CA SER A 37 -11.48 6.25 -2.23
C SER A 37 -12.80 7.00 -2.10
N PHE A 38 -13.19 7.29 -0.88
CA PHE A 38 -14.37 8.06 -0.55
C PHE A 38 -13.93 9.27 0.25
N TYR A 39 -14.45 10.44 -0.08
CA TYR A 39 -14.12 11.64 0.67
C TYR A 39 -15.26 12.64 0.71
N GLN A 40 -15.30 13.41 1.79
CA GLN A 40 -16.00 14.67 1.89
C GLN A 40 -15.12 15.70 2.57
N TYR A 41 -15.39 16.95 2.23
CA TYR A 41 -14.90 18.09 2.96
C TYR A 41 -16.03 19.12 2.99
N ASP A 42 -16.57 19.38 4.17
CA ASP A 42 -17.61 20.37 4.42
C ASP A 42 -17.17 21.32 5.55
N ASP A 43 -18.06 22.25 5.94
CA ASP A 43 -17.75 23.28 6.94
C ASP A 43 -17.35 22.72 8.32
N CYS A 44 -17.81 21.51 8.66
CA CYS A 44 -17.54 20.89 9.96
C CYS A 44 -16.79 19.56 9.86
N ASN A 45 -16.75 18.88 8.72
CA ASN A 45 -16.29 17.49 8.61
C ASN A 45 -15.31 17.29 7.46
N SER A 46 -14.25 16.52 7.74
CA SER A 46 -13.39 15.90 6.75
C SER A 46 -13.47 14.39 6.96
N THR A 47 -13.82 13.66 5.90
CA THR A 47 -13.76 12.19 5.91
C THR A 47 -12.97 11.72 4.71
N SER A 48 -12.08 10.76 4.92
CA SER A 48 -11.35 10.05 3.88
C SER A 48 -11.37 8.56 4.20
N VAL A 49 -11.84 7.75 3.27
CA VAL A 49 -11.85 6.29 3.39
C VAL A 49 -11.19 5.69 2.17
N TYR A 50 -10.19 4.84 2.38
CA TYR A 50 -9.50 4.11 1.33
C TYR A 50 -9.66 2.61 1.55
N ILE A 51 -10.03 1.90 0.50
CA ILE A 51 -10.11 0.44 0.53
C ILE A 51 -9.45 -0.14 -0.71
N ASN A 52 -8.71 -1.23 -0.52
CA ASN A 52 -8.08 -1.96 -1.61
C ASN A 52 -8.25 -3.46 -1.38
N ALA A 53 -9.03 -4.11 -2.25
CA ALA A 53 -9.20 -5.55 -2.26
C ALA A 53 -8.35 -6.16 -3.37
N PHE A 54 -7.75 -7.31 -3.11
CA PHE A 54 -6.82 -7.93 -4.04
C PHE A 54 -6.89 -9.45 -4.05
N THR A 55 -6.54 -10.01 -5.19
CA THR A 55 -6.13 -11.40 -5.36
C THR A 55 -4.82 -11.42 -6.13
N SER A 56 -3.80 -12.06 -5.58
CA SER A 56 -2.47 -12.01 -6.15
C SER A 56 -1.71 -13.31 -5.92
N ARG A 57 -0.63 -13.47 -6.67
CA ARG A 57 0.42 -14.46 -6.45
C ARG A 57 1.71 -13.71 -6.27
N VAL A 58 2.37 -14.00 -5.16
CA VAL A 58 3.52 -13.26 -4.69
C VAL A 58 4.70 -14.20 -4.57
N LYS A 59 5.85 -13.78 -5.08
CA LYS A 59 7.11 -14.49 -4.90
C LYS A 59 8.10 -13.57 -4.20
N ASP A 60 8.45 -13.98 -3.00
CA ASP A 60 9.47 -13.35 -2.16
C ASP A 60 10.54 -14.39 -1.83
N GLY A 61 11.65 -14.34 -2.59
CA GLY A 61 12.74 -15.32 -2.49
C GLY A 61 12.60 -16.58 -3.39
N PRO A 62 13.45 -17.60 -3.15
CA PRO A 62 13.43 -18.86 -3.88
C PRO A 62 12.11 -19.63 -3.71
N GLY A 63 11.73 -20.41 -4.72
CA GLY A 63 10.52 -21.24 -4.69
C GLY A 63 9.38 -20.73 -5.57
N ALA A 64 8.20 -21.33 -5.37
CA ALA A 64 6.99 -21.04 -6.12
C ALA A 64 6.24 -19.82 -5.55
N PRO A 65 5.53 -19.05 -6.38
CA PRO A 65 4.69 -17.96 -5.89
C PRO A 65 3.53 -18.45 -5.00
N THR A 66 3.31 -17.77 -3.89
CA THR A 66 2.23 -18.03 -2.93
C THR A 66 0.98 -17.23 -3.30
N PRO A 67 -0.22 -17.85 -3.37
CA PRO A 67 -1.45 -17.10 -3.55
C PRO A 67 -1.77 -16.26 -2.31
N GLN A 68 -2.27 -15.06 -2.52
CA GLN A 68 -2.74 -14.14 -1.50
C GLN A 68 -4.08 -13.56 -1.92
N MET A 69 -4.98 -13.41 -0.97
CA MET A 69 -6.25 -12.70 -1.12
C MET A 69 -6.48 -11.91 0.15
N GLY A 70 -7.10 -10.76 0.02
CA GLY A 70 -7.51 -9.99 1.16
C GLY A 70 -7.98 -8.62 0.73
N ALA A 71 -8.22 -7.79 1.72
CA ALA A 71 -8.47 -6.39 1.53
C ALA A 71 -7.93 -5.60 2.71
N ASP A 72 -7.47 -4.39 2.42
CA ASP A 72 -7.03 -3.42 3.40
C ASP A 72 -7.99 -2.24 3.41
N LEU A 73 -8.27 -1.72 4.60
CA LEU A 73 -9.15 -0.58 4.84
C LEU A 73 -8.41 0.43 5.71
N TYR A 74 -8.42 1.67 5.27
CA TYR A 74 -8.00 2.82 6.04
C TYR A 74 -9.14 3.83 6.09
N TYR A 75 -9.34 4.47 7.23
CA TYR A 75 -10.23 5.62 7.33
C TYR A 75 -9.62 6.72 8.20
N ASP A 76 -10.04 7.93 7.91
CA ASP A 76 -9.72 9.16 8.63
C ASP A 76 -10.97 10.03 8.67
N THR A 77 -11.37 10.45 9.87
CA THR A 77 -12.52 11.32 10.11
C THR A 77 -12.11 12.41 11.09
N TYR A 78 -12.46 13.65 10.75
CA TYR A 78 -12.21 14.80 11.59
C TYR A 78 -13.38 15.76 11.55
N ASN A 79 -13.87 16.14 12.73
CA ASN A 79 -14.88 17.17 12.91
C ASN A 79 -14.23 18.43 13.50
N PHE A 80 -14.10 19.48 12.68
CA PHE A 80 -13.49 20.76 13.07
C PHE A 80 -14.33 21.54 14.09
N CYS A 81 -15.64 21.31 14.12
CA CYS A 81 -16.59 22.05 14.95
C CYS A 81 -16.60 21.61 16.42
N ASN A 82 -16.25 20.35 16.70
CA ASN A 82 -16.14 19.83 18.07
C ASN A 82 -14.78 19.20 18.39
N GLY A 83 -13.84 19.19 17.44
CA GLY A 83 -12.49 18.65 17.61
C GLY A 83 -12.42 17.11 17.63
N THR A 84 -13.48 16.40 17.25
CA THR A 84 -13.51 14.93 17.26
C THR A 84 -12.69 14.37 16.10
N TYR A 85 -11.81 13.42 16.38
CA TYR A 85 -10.96 12.75 15.41
C TYR A 85 -11.03 11.23 15.59
N SER A 86 -11.17 10.49 14.50
CA SER A 86 -10.99 9.04 14.48
C SER A 86 -10.32 8.62 13.19
N SER A 87 -9.28 7.79 13.33
CA SER A 87 -8.60 7.17 12.19
C SER A 87 -8.30 5.73 12.52
N GLY A 88 -8.21 4.89 11.50
CA GLY A 88 -7.90 3.49 11.73
C GLY A 88 -7.43 2.78 10.48
N TYR A 89 -6.70 1.68 10.71
CA TYR A 89 -6.25 0.77 9.68
C TYR A 89 -6.59 -0.67 10.05
N GLY A 90 -7.02 -1.44 9.07
CA GLY A 90 -7.28 -2.86 9.26
C GLY A 90 -7.20 -3.63 7.96
N SER A 91 -7.19 -4.95 8.10
CA SER A 91 -7.23 -5.86 6.96
C SER A 91 -8.21 -6.98 7.22
N SER A 92 -8.66 -7.61 6.14
CA SER A 92 -9.47 -8.82 6.19
C SER A 92 -8.88 -9.85 5.22
N PRO A 93 -8.06 -10.80 5.71
CA PRO A 93 -7.46 -11.84 4.86
C PRO A 93 -8.51 -12.84 4.34
N ASN A 94 -9.68 -12.90 4.96
CA ASN A 94 -10.77 -13.82 4.63
C ASN A 94 -11.97 -13.10 3.99
N ALA A 95 -11.80 -11.84 3.54
CA ALA A 95 -12.88 -11.15 2.84
C ALA A 95 -13.23 -11.88 1.53
N ASN A 96 -14.52 -11.98 1.25
CA ASN A 96 -15.00 -12.54 0.00
C ASN A 96 -14.85 -11.48 -1.10
N PHE A 97 -13.79 -11.61 -1.90
CA PHE A 97 -13.48 -10.73 -3.01
C PHE A 97 -13.58 -11.48 -4.34
N THR A 98 -14.30 -10.89 -5.28
CA THR A 98 -14.39 -11.37 -6.66
C THR A 98 -14.14 -10.23 -7.63
N ILE A 99 -13.49 -10.52 -8.75
CA ILE A 99 -13.20 -9.55 -9.81
C ILE A 99 -13.22 -10.23 -11.16
N ASP A 100 -13.87 -9.59 -12.13
CA ASP A 100 -13.92 -10.08 -13.50
C ASP A 100 -12.59 -9.85 -14.24
N ASN A 101 -12.21 -10.82 -15.08
CA ASN A 101 -10.95 -10.77 -15.85
C ASN A 101 -10.91 -9.64 -16.88
N GLN A 102 -12.06 -9.16 -17.35
CA GLN A 102 -12.15 -8.00 -18.25
C GLN A 102 -12.23 -6.68 -17.50
N LEU A 103 -12.09 -6.71 -16.17
CA LEU A 103 -12.25 -5.53 -15.29
C LEU A 103 -13.62 -4.88 -15.50
N SER A 104 -14.66 -5.68 -15.76
CA SER A 104 -16.03 -5.16 -15.92
C SER A 104 -16.73 -4.93 -14.58
N SER A 105 -16.40 -5.74 -13.57
CA SER A 105 -16.95 -5.60 -12.22
C SER A 105 -16.06 -6.24 -11.17
N ALA A 106 -16.27 -5.85 -9.92
CA ALA A 106 -15.75 -6.54 -8.74
C ALA A 106 -16.73 -6.41 -7.58
N SER A 107 -16.63 -7.30 -6.60
CA SER A 107 -17.39 -7.22 -5.35
C SER A 107 -16.54 -7.61 -4.16
N LEU A 108 -16.80 -6.95 -3.03
CA LEU A 108 -16.13 -7.22 -1.76
C LEU A 108 -17.18 -7.31 -0.66
N ARG A 109 -17.18 -8.42 0.08
CA ARG A 109 -17.99 -8.59 1.28
C ARG A 109 -17.16 -9.19 2.40
N GLY A 110 -17.23 -8.61 3.59
CA GLY A 110 -16.56 -9.20 4.75
C GLY A 110 -16.54 -8.27 5.96
N THR A 111 -16.01 -8.82 7.05
CA THR A 111 -15.74 -8.08 8.28
C THR A 111 -14.24 -7.85 8.39
N PHE A 112 -13.87 -6.63 8.76
CA PHE A 112 -12.51 -6.19 8.96
C PHE A 112 -12.31 -5.93 10.45
N VAL A 113 -11.14 -6.32 10.96
CA VAL A 113 -10.69 -5.88 12.28
C VAL A 113 -9.82 -4.66 12.03
N VAL A 114 -10.33 -3.49 12.42
CA VAL A 114 -9.67 -2.21 12.24
C VAL A 114 -9.19 -1.71 13.60
N TYR A 115 -7.90 -1.37 13.70
CA TYR A 115 -7.37 -0.72 14.87
C TYR A 115 -7.63 0.78 14.76
N ASP A 116 -8.49 1.31 15.65
CA ASP A 116 -8.78 2.74 15.77
C ASP A 116 -7.69 3.39 16.63
N TYR A 117 -6.92 4.29 16.01
CA TYR A 117 -5.79 4.96 16.65
C TYR A 117 -6.22 5.97 17.72
N SER A 118 -7.45 6.48 17.65
CA SER A 118 -7.97 7.44 18.62
C SER A 118 -8.46 6.77 19.89
N SER A 119 -9.15 5.63 19.79
CA SER A 119 -9.61 4.86 20.95
C SER A 119 -8.58 3.85 21.46
N GLY A 120 -7.57 3.51 20.65
CA GLY A 120 -6.57 2.50 20.97
C GLY A 120 -7.13 1.07 21.00
N THR A 121 -8.28 0.83 20.35
CA THR A 121 -9.01 -0.43 20.39
C THR A 121 -9.30 -0.96 19.00
N ASN A 122 -9.50 -2.28 18.89
CA ASN A 122 -9.98 -2.91 17.67
C ASN A 122 -11.50 -2.76 17.55
N LYS A 123 -11.95 -2.38 16.35
CA LYS A 123 -13.35 -2.29 15.96
C LYS A 123 -13.65 -3.22 14.79
N ASN A 124 -14.86 -3.76 14.76
CA ASN A 124 -15.33 -4.56 13.65
C ASN A 124 -16.01 -3.65 12.62
N VAL A 125 -15.49 -3.66 11.39
CA VAL A 125 -16.06 -2.91 10.28
C VAL A 125 -16.67 -3.87 9.28
N SER A 126 -17.96 -3.70 9.00
CA SER A 126 -18.67 -4.46 7.97
C SER A 126 -18.52 -3.76 6.63
N VAL A 127 -18.08 -4.48 5.61
CA VAL A 127 -17.87 -3.95 4.26
C VAL A 127 -18.70 -4.73 3.26
N ALA A 128 -19.44 -4.01 2.42
CA ALA A 128 -20.15 -4.57 1.28
C ALA A 128 -20.07 -3.57 0.12
N LEU A 129 -19.15 -3.79 -0.81
CA LEU A 129 -18.90 -2.90 -1.95
C LEU A 129 -19.03 -3.63 -3.29
N THR A 130 -19.46 -2.88 -4.29
CA THR A 130 -19.49 -3.29 -5.69
C THR A 130 -18.81 -2.23 -6.54
N TRP A 131 -17.91 -2.66 -7.41
CA TRP A 131 -17.29 -1.84 -8.45
C TRP A 131 -17.90 -2.21 -9.80
N THR A 132 -18.32 -1.21 -10.56
CA THR A 132 -18.77 -1.36 -11.94
C THR A 132 -17.81 -0.60 -12.84
N GLY A 133 -17.09 -1.31 -13.71
CA GLY A 133 -16.13 -0.71 -14.62
C GLY A 133 -16.81 0.27 -15.59
N ILE A 134 -16.28 1.48 -15.68
CA ILE A 134 -16.76 2.54 -16.57
C ILE A 134 -15.70 2.86 -17.63
N GLY A 135 -16.12 3.42 -18.76
CA GLY A 135 -15.21 3.75 -19.86
C GLY A 135 -14.48 2.55 -20.45
N SER A 136 -13.35 2.80 -21.12
CA SER A 136 -12.49 1.78 -21.73
C SER A 136 -11.41 1.28 -20.78
N THR A 137 -11.00 0.02 -20.97
CA THR A 137 -9.82 -0.52 -20.27
C THR A 137 -8.54 -0.01 -20.92
N SER A 138 -7.67 0.58 -20.11
CA SER A 138 -6.33 1.01 -20.51
C SER A 138 -5.31 -0.08 -20.19
N THR A 139 -4.30 -0.24 -21.03
CA THR A 139 -3.16 -1.14 -20.76
C THR A 139 -1.87 -0.35 -20.72
N GLY A 140 -0.97 -0.69 -19.81
CA GLY A 140 0.25 0.10 -19.66
C GLY A 140 1.36 -0.62 -18.91
N ARG A 141 2.51 0.02 -18.92
CA ARG A 141 3.69 -0.38 -18.17
C ARG A 141 4.12 0.78 -17.27
N SER A 142 4.42 0.47 -16.02
CA SER A 142 5.02 1.40 -15.07
C SER A 142 6.47 0.99 -14.81
N ASP A 143 7.38 1.95 -14.80
CA ASP A 143 8.77 1.79 -14.34
C ASP A 143 9.04 3.01 -13.45
N TYR A 144 9.29 2.78 -12.16
CA TYR A 144 9.57 3.82 -11.19
C TYR A 144 10.87 3.47 -10.48
N THR A 145 11.76 4.45 -10.36
CA THR A 145 13.02 4.29 -9.63
C THR A 145 13.13 5.40 -8.60
N TYR A 146 13.51 5.05 -7.40
CA TYR A 146 13.76 5.98 -6.31
C TYR A 146 15.10 5.66 -5.67
N GLN A 147 15.92 6.69 -5.49
CA GLN A 147 17.27 6.55 -4.98
C GLN A 147 17.56 7.65 -3.95
N THR A 148 18.15 7.23 -2.84
CA THR A 148 18.78 8.08 -1.83
C THR A 148 20.22 7.59 -1.62
N GLN A 149 20.95 8.20 -0.69
CA GLN A 149 22.32 7.79 -0.36
C GLN A 149 22.39 6.34 0.16
N ASN A 150 21.39 5.92 0.94
CA ASN A 150 21.39 4.63 1.65
C ASN A 150 20.39 3.61 1.07
N TYR A 151 19.63 4.01 0.06
CA TYR A 151 18.47 3.25 -0.40
C TYR A 151 18.29 3.40 -1.90
N PHE A 152 18.06 2.28 -2.57
CA PHE A 152 17.62 2.24 -3.95
C PHE A 152 16.39 1.35 -4.04
N SER A 153 15.37 1.78 -4.76
CA SER A 153 14.24 0.92 -5.11
C SER A 153 13.81 1.11 -6.54
N ARG A 154 13.43 0.00 -7.15
CA ARG A 154 12.90 -0.04 -8.50
C ARG A 154 11.61 -0.83 -8.55
N TYR A 155 10.56 -0.17 -8.98
CA TYR A 155 9.26 -0.77 -9.22
C TYR A 155 9.04 -0.90 -10.72
N ARG A 156 8.51 -2.04 -11.15
CA ARG A 156 8.03 -2.27 -12.51
C ARG A 156 6.72 -3.01 -12.47
N SER A 157 5.80 -2.65 -13.35
CA SER A 157 4.60 -3.45 -13.59
C SER A 157 4.12 -3.33 -15.03
N ASN A 158 3.45 -4.36 -15.50
CA ASN A 158 2.71 -4.38 -16.76
C ASN A 158 1.32 -4.90 -16.48
N GLY A 159 0.30 -4.15 -16.89
CA GLY A 159 -1.06 -4.37 -16.44
C GLY A 159 -2.13 -3.69 -17.26
N SER A 160 -3.35 -3.87 -16.79
CA SER A 160 -4.54 -3.19 -17.28
C SER A 160 -5.20 -2.45 -16.14
N TYR A 161 -5.86 -1.34 -16.46
CA TYR A 161 -6.54 -0.45 -15.54
C TYR A 161 -7.88 -0.04 -16.15
N ARG A 162 -8.91 0.07 -15.32
CA ARG A 162 -10.20 0.63 -15.70
C ARG A 162 -10.77 1.42 -14.54
N GLU A 163 -11.28 2.62 -14.81
CA GLU A 163 -12.08 3.37 -13.84
C GLU A 163 -13.32 2.59 -13.46
N ALA A 164 -13.84 2.81 -12.26
CA ALA A 164 -15.06 2.16 -11.80
C ALA A 164 -15.93 3.08 -10.95
N GLN A 165 -17.24 2.97 -11.14
CA GLN A 165 -18.22 3.47 -10.19
C GLN A 165 -18.30 2.51 -9.01
N VAL A 166 -18.37 3.05 -7.79
CA VAL A 166 -18.42 2.25 -6.56
C VAL A 166 -19.71 2.52 -5.79
N THR A 167 -20.37 1.45 -5.38
CA THR A 167 -21.58 1.51 -4.54
C THR A 167 -21.48 0.52 -3.37
N GLY A 168 -22.21 0.79 -2.30
CA GLY A 168 -22.27 -0.10 -1.13
C GLY A 168 -22.14 0.64 0.20
N SER A 169 -21.59 -0.05 1.20
CA SER A 169 -21.41 0.48 2.54
C SER A 169 -20.10 0.02 3.21
N ILE A 170 -19.60 0.87 4.09
CA ILE A 170 -18.52 0.58 5.05
C ILE A 170 -19.03 1.03 6.41
N THR A 171 -19.44 0.08 7.24
CA THR A 171 -20.16 0.35 8.49
C THR A 171 -19.32 0.02 9.71
N ILE A 172 -19.11 1.01 10.58
CA ILE A 172 -18.44 0.88 11.88
C ILE A 172 -19.40 1.34 12.98
N ASP A 173 -19.56 0.56 14.05
CA ASP A 173 -20.41 0.89 15.19
C ASP A 173 -21.85 1.33 14.79
N GLY A 174 -22.39 0.73 13.72
CA GLY A 174 -23.72 1.04 13.19
C GLY A 174 -23.79 2.25 12.23
N THR A 175 -22.69 2.99 12.03
CA THR A 175 -22.63 4.15 11.14
C THR A 175 -21.98 3.81 9.80
N ASN A 176 -22.62 4.15 8.68
CA ASN A 176 -22.02 4.01 7.35
C ASN A 176 -21.06 5.19 7.06
N LEU A 177 -19.77 4.91 7.05
CA LEU A 177 -18.72 5.93 6.87
C LEU A 177 -18.71 6.57 5.49
N ILE A 178 -19.28 5.91 4.49
CA ILE A 178 -19.22 6.35 3.09
C ILE A 178 -20.56 6.87 2.56
N GLU A 179 -21.54 7.05 3.43
CA GLU A 179 -22.85 7.56 3.05
C GLU A 179 -22.74 8.97 2.48
N ASN A 180 -23.30 9.16 1.28
CA ASN A 180 -23.29 10.44 0.54
C ASN A 180 -21.90 11.05 0.28
N LEU A 181 -20.83 10.27 0.40
CA LEU A 181 -19.49 10.74 0.05
C LEU A 181 -19.27 10.72 -1.46
N PHE A 182 -18.44 11.63 -1.95
CA PHE A 182 -17.89 11.49 -3.29
C PHE A 182 -17.00 10.25 -3.32
N SER A 183 -17.06 9.49 -4.43
CA SER A 183 -16.26 8.29 -4.59
C SER A 183 -15.49 8.26 -5.90
N TYR A 184 -14.30 7.69 -5.84
CA TYR A 184 -13.50 7.30 -6.99
C TYR A 184 -13.12 5.83 -6.84
N GLY A 185 -13.32 5.05 -7.90
CA GLY A 185 -13.01 3.64 -7.92
C GLY A 185 -12.14 3.23 -9.09
N SER A 186 -11.41 2.15 -8.92
CA SER A 186 -10.70 1.53 -10.04
C SER A 186 -10.60 0.02 -9.92
N LEU A 187 -10.50 -0.62 -11.08
CA LEU A 187 -10.23 -2.03 -11.28
C LEU A 187 -8.89 -2.16 -11.99
N SER A 188 -8.04 -3.06 -11.52
CA SER A 188 -6.69 -3.20 -12.04
C SER A 188 -6.26 -4.66 -12.11
N SER A 189 -5.38 -4.95 -13.07
CA SER A 189 -4.68 -6.23 -13.17
C SER A 189 -3.22 -5.99 -13.45
N SER A 190 -2.35 -6.74 -12.79
CA SER A 190 -0.92 -6.81 -13.07
C SER A 190 -0.60 -8.19 -13.61
N LYS A 191 -0.22 -8.26 -14.89
CA LYS A 191 0.23 -9.49 -15.56
C LYS A 191 1.61 -9.91 -15.04
N SER A 192 2.45 -8.92 -14.74
CA SER A 192 3.76 -9.09 -14.12
C SER A 192 4.14 -7.80 -13.43
N GLY A 193 4.60 -7.89 -12.19
CA GLY A 193 5.16 -6.79 -11.43
C GLY A 193 6.36 -7.24 -10.61
N SER A 194 7.27 -6.29 -10.35
CA SER A 194 8.42 -6.51 -9.49
C SER A 194 8.77 -5.25 -8.71
N LEU A 195 9.12 -5.44 -7.44
CA LEU A 195 9.77 -4.43 -6.62
C LEU A 195 11.14 -4.96 -6.23
N GLU A 196 12.18 -4.20 -6.53
CA GLU A 196 13.54 -4.43 -6.07
C GLU A 196 13.90 -3.34 -5.08
N ARG A 197 14.51 -3.71 -3.97
CA ARG A 197 14.95 -2.79 -2.93
C ARG A 197 16.37 -3.16 -2.52
N THR A 198 17.28 -2.22 -2.66
CA THR A 198 18.67 -2.35 -2.22
C THR A 198 18.94 -1.36 -1.10
N THR A 199 19.27 -1.88 0.07
CA THR A 199 19.74 -1.06 1.21
C THR A 199 21.26 -1.05 1.21
N ARG A 200 21.84 0.14 1.21
CA ARG A 200 23.28 0.40 1.33
C ARG A 200 23.50 0.99 2.73
N ARG A 201 24.32 0.34 3.56
CA ARG A 201 24.69 0.86 4.88
C ARG A 201 26.09 1.45 4.80
#